data_AF-A0A2X4UEI7-F1
#
_entry.id   AF-A0A2X4UEI7-F1
#
_cell.length_a   1.000
_cell.length_b   1.000
_cell.length_c   1.000
_cell.angle_alpha   90.00
_cell.angle_beta   90.00
_cell.angle_gamma   90.00
#
_symmetry.space_group_name_H-M   'P 1'
#
loop_
_entity.id
_entity.type
_entity.pdbx_description
1 polymer ?
#
loop_
_entity_poly.entity_id
_entity_poly.type
_entity_poly.pdbx_seq_one_letter_code
_entity_poly.pdbx_strand_id
1 'polypeptide(L)'
;MHVKIDKAVVNGVIITEPDKYGRALSRIDLQFERRDGKFALINKDSFTYPIKGITPDSGMLALYQPYHDILRANANRVVATLTGSDLVPADEIKGIPQVHIQDTGISALFQQAARYYAPQAQVIALQIDNDSAKLDVGEIKAKDIAFNYQYAGGEITVYQLNGKALKQYMEWSAGYFNQLKPVMLPTALTRRVAPPNTPPTTFSTASPTASICANPPVRALPIYTWPMAPRLPTRCRFAWA
;
A
#
# COMPACT_ATOMS: atom_id res chain seq x y z
N MET A 1 -2.53 3.18 -12.42
CA MET A 1 -3.70 3.78 -13.10
C MET A 1 -4.53 2.61 -13.61
N HIS A 2 -5.83 2.57 -13.32
CA HIS A 2 -6.77 1.51 -13.73
C HIS A 2 -8.07 2.22 -14.10
N VAL A 3 -8.32 2.42 -15.39
CA VAL A 3 -9.40 3.25 -15.93
C VAL A 3 -10.23 2.42 -16.89
N LYS A 4 -11.54 2.66 -16.91
CA LYS A 4 -12.42 2.09 -17.92
C LYS A 4 -12.35 2.93 -19.20
N ILE A 5 -11.82 2.38 -20.29
CA ILE A 5 -11.77 3.01 -21.61
C ILE A 5 -12.48 2.12 -22.62
N ASP A 6 -13.70 2.50 -23.00
CA ASP A 6 -14.47 1.81 -24.05
C ASP A 6 -13.76 1.92 -25.40
N LYS A 7 -13.36 3.15 -25.78
CA LYS A 7 -12.60 3.44 -26.99
C LYS A 7 -11.87 4.77 -26.89
N ALA A 8 -10.59 4.76 -27.21
CA ALA A 8 -9.82 5.94 -27.58
C ALA A 8 -9.07 5.65 -28.88
N VAL A 9 -8.81 6.68 -29.69
CA VAL A 9 -8.02 6.55 -30.92
C VAL A 9 -6.86 7.54 -30.88
N VAL A 10 -5.64 7.04 -30.98
CA VAL A 10 -4.42 7.85 -30.99
C VAL A 10 -3.59 7.43 -32.19
N ASN A 11 -3.28 8.38 -33.09
CA ASN A 11 -2.52 8.12 -34.33
C ASN A 11 -3.09 6.97 -35.16
N GLY A 12 -4.42 6.89 -35.21
CA GLY A 12 -5.13 5.82 -35.90
C GLY A 12 -5.04 4.45 -35.21
N VAL A 13 -4.57 4.33 -33.97
CA VAL A 13 -4.57 3.09 -33.18
C VAL A 13 -5.70 3.13 -32.15
N ILE A 14 -6.50 2.06 -32.07
CA ILE A 14 -7.53 1.93 -31.02
C ILE A 14 -6.85 1.54 -29.71
N ILE A 15 -7.28 2.19 -28.62
CA ILE A 15 -6.90 1.91 -27.25
C ILE A 15 -8.19 1.62 -26.46
N THR A 16 -8.19 0.53 -25.70
CA THR A 16 -9.26 0.13 -24.78
C THR A 16 -8.63 -0.39 -23.49
N GLU A 17 -9.29 -0.16 -22.35
CA GLU A 17 -8.84 -0.59 -21.02
C GLU A 17 -10.05 -1.10 -20.21
N PRO A 18 -10.07 -2.37 -19.78
CA PRO A 18 -11.22 -2.97 -19.11
C PRO A 18 -11.24 -2.74 -17.59
N ASP A 19 -10.81 -1.56 -17.12
CA ASP A 19 -10.66 -1.23 -15.70
C ASP A 19 -9.76 -2.26 -14.96
N LYS A 20 -10.07 -2.60 -13.71
CA LYS A 20 -9.30 -3.54 -12.86
C LYS A 20 -10.14 -4.70 -12.36
N TYR A 21 -9.45 -5.75 -11.91
CA TYR A 21 -10.04 -6.87 -11.15
C TYR A 21 -11.18 -7.60 -11.87
N GLY A 22 -11.11 -7.68 -13.20
CA GLY A 22 -12.14 -8.34 -14.00
C GLY A 22 -13.50 -7.63 -13.97
N ARG A 23 -13.53 -6.32 -13.72
CA ARG A 23 -14.79 -5.54 -13.70
C ARG A 23 -15.40 -5.34 -15.08
N ALA A 24 -14.59 -5.35 -16.13
CA ALA A 24 -15.04 -5.30 -17.50
C ALA A 24 -14.24 -6.25 -18.41
N LEU A 25 -14.74 -6.46 -19.63
CA LEU A 25 -14.08 -7.19 -20.71
C LEU A 25 -14.02 -6.31 -21.95
N SER A 26 -12.82 -5.99 -22.43
CA SER A 26 -12.64 -5.29 -23.70
C SER A 26 -12.95 -6.20 -24.88
N ARG A 27 -13.73 -5.66 -25.82
CA ARG A 27 -13.97 -6.23 -27.14
C ARG A 27 -13.45 -5.26 -28.20
N ILE A 28 -12.78 -5.81 -29.20
CA ILE A 28 -12.32 -5.07 -30.38
C ILE A 28 -12.96 -5.76 -31.58
N ASP A 29 -13.73 -5.00 -32.34
CA ASP A 29 -14.35 -5.46 -33.57
C ASP A 29 -13.53 -4.98 -34.77
N LEU A 30 -13.09 -5.91 -35.61
CA LEU A 30 -12.34 -5.63 -36.83
C LEU A 30 -13.12 -6.14 -38.03
N GLN A 31 -13.32 -5.27 -39.01
CA GLN A 31 -14.05 -5.62 -40.24
C GLN A 31 -13.09 -5.57 -41.43
N PHE A 32 -13.06 -6.64 -42.21
CA PHE A 32 -12.17 -6.80 -43.35
C PHE A 32 -12.97 -6.97 -44.64
N GLU A 33 -12.43 -6.46 -45.74
CA GLU A 33 -12.94 -6.66 -47.09
C GLU A 33 -11.85 -7.26 -47.98
N ARG A 34 -12.23 -8.14 -48.91
CA ARG A 34 -11.28 -8.71 -49.87
C ARG A 34 -11.11 -7.79 -51.07
N ARG A 35 -9.89 -7.30 -51.30
CA ARG A 35 -9.48 -6.46 -52.44
C ARG A 35 -8.22 -7.04 -53.06
N ASP A 36 -8.25 -7.30 -54.37
CA ASP A 36 -7.11 -7.85 -55.12
C ASP A 36 -6.52 -9.14 -54.52
N GLY A 37 -7.41 -10.03 -54.06
CA GLY A 37 -7.03 -11.29 -53.42
C GLY A 37 -6.53 -11.17 -51.98
N LYS A 38 -6.36 -9.95 -51.43
CA LYS A 38 -5.91 -9.67 -50.05
C LYS A 38 -7.05 -9.15 -49.17
N PHE A 39 -6.97 -9.35 -47.86
CA PHE A 39 -7.90 -8.73 -46.91
C PHE A 39 -7.38 -7.35 -46.49
N ALA A 40 -8.20 -6.34 -46.69
CA ALA A 40 -7.97 -4.97 -46.22
C ALA A 40 -8.87 -4.69 -45.02
N LEU A 41 -8.32 -4.14 -43.94
CA LEU A 41 -9.11 -3.67 -42.80
C LEU A 41 -9.86 -2.41 -43.22
N ILE A 42 -11.19 -2.44 -43.13
CA ILE A 42 -12.06 -1.35 -43.56
C ILE A 42 -12.70 -0.60 -42.39
N ASN A 43 -12.85 -1.26 -41.24
CA ASN A 43 -13.39 -0.63 -40.03
C ASN A 43 -12.83 -1.31 -38.78
N LYS A 44 -12.75 -0.53 -37.70
CA LYS A 44 -12.40 -1.02 -36.38
C LYS A 44 -13.15 -0.27 -35.30
N ASP A 45 -13.59 -0.99 -34.29
CA ASP A 45 -14.29 -0.46 -33.15
C ASP A 45 -13.87 -1.14 -31.85
N SER A 46 -14.19 -0.53 -30.71
CA SER A 46 -14.01 -1.16 -29.40
C SER A 46 -15.06 -0.73 -28.40
N PHE A 47 -15.32 -1.62 -27.45
CA PHE A 47 -16.23 -1.39 -26.34
C PHE A 47 -15.80 -2.25 -25.15
N THR A 48 -16.20 -1.91 -23.92
CA THR A 48 -16.03 -2.82 -22.77
C THR A 48 -17.37 -3.24 -22.17
N TYR A 49 -17.53 -4.55 -21.97
CA TYR A 49 -18.69 -5.11 -21.30
C TYR A 49 -18.50 -5.11 -19.79
N PRO A 50 -19.44 -4.56 -19.00
CA PRO A 50 -19.41 -4.74 -17.56
C PRO A 50 -19.66 -6.21 -17.21
N ILE A 51 -18.85 -6.77 -16.31
CA ILE A 51 -19.04 -8.15 -15.81
C ILE A 51 -20.11 -8.19 -14.69
N LYS A 52 -20.37 -7.06 -14.04
CA LYS A 52 -21.38 -6.96 -12.98
C LYS A 52 -22.76 -7.38 -13.51
N GLY A 53 -23.39 -8.34 -12.83
CA GLY A 53 -24.72 -8.82 -13.17
C GLY A 53 -24.77 -9.92 -14.23
N ILE A 54 -23.61 -10.34 -14.76
CA ILE A 54 -23.53 -11.50 -15.65
C ILE A 54 -23.64 -12.78 -14.83
N THR A 55 -24.49 -13.70 -15.27
CA THR A 55 -24.62 -15.03 -14.67
C THR A 55 -23.32 -15.81 -14.86
N PRO A 56 -22.67 -16.30 -13.79
CA PRO A 56 -21.46 -17.10 -13.91
C PRO A 56 -21.75 -18.44 -14.60
N ASP A 57 -20.78 -18.94 -15.37
CA ASP A 57 -20.85 -20.28 -15.93
C ASP A 57 -20.77 -21.34 -14.83
N SER A 58 -21.73 -22.28 -14.81
CA SER A 58 -21.83 -23.30 -13.76
C SER A 58 -20.67 -24.31 -13.80
N GLY A 59 -20.13 -24.60 -14.99
CA GLY A 59 -18.98 -25.49 -15.13
C GLY A 59 -17.72 -24.87 -14.53
N MET A 60 -17.51 -23.57 -14.76
CA MET A 60 -16.42 -22.81 -14.15
C MET A 60 -16.57 -22.68 -12.63
N LEU A 61 -17.79 -22.45 -12.14
CA LEU A 61 -18.04 -22.46 -10.69
C LEU A 61 -17.66 -23.82 -10.07
N ALA A 62 -18.13 -24.91 -10.65
CA ALA A 62 -17.83 -26.26 -10.17
C ALA A 62 -16.31 -26.56 -10.23
N LEU A 63 -15.64 -26.14 -11.30
CA LEU A 63 -14.20 -26.31 -11.47
C LEU A 63 -13.40 -25.59 -10.38
N TYR A 64 -13.78 -24.36 -10.02
CA TYR A 64 -13.06 -23.55 -9.05
C TYR A 64 -13.51 -23.74 -7.60
N GLN A 65 -14.66 -24.38 -7.36
CA GLN A 65 -15.23 -24.53 -6.02
C GLN A 65 -14.24 -25.14 -5.00
N PRO A 66 -13.49 -26.22 -5.30
CA PRO A 66 -12.56 -26.79 -4.33
C PRO A 66 -11.47 -25.79 -3.91
N TYR A 67 -10.94 -25.00 -4.86
CA TYR A 67 -9.93 -23.98 -4.57
C TYR A 67 -10.53 -22.81 -3.79
N HIS A 68 -11.75 -22.39 -4.13
CA HIS A 68 -12.46 -21.37 -3.39
C HIS A 68 -12.62 -21.74 -1.91
N ASP A 69 -12.99 -22.99 -1.64
CA ASP A 69 -13.18 -23.49 -0.27
C ASP A 69 -11.87 -23.54 0.50
N ILE A 70 -10.79 -24.05 -0.11
CA ILE A 70 -9.45 -24.08 0.50
C ILE A 70 -8.96 -22.67 0.83
N LEU A 71 -9.05 -21.75 -0.13
CA LEU A 71 -8.58 -20.36 0.05
C LEU A 71 -9.42 -19.63 1.10
N ARG A 72 -10.74 -19.85 1.14
CA ARG A 72 -11.61 -19.29 2.18
C ARG A 72 -11.33 -19.86 3.55
N ALA A 73 -11.08 -21.16 3.65
CA ALA A 73 -10.71 -21.78 4.92
C ALA A 73 -9.40 -21.19 5.45
N ASN A 74 -8.38 -21.07 4.59
CA ASN A 74 -7.11 -20.46 4.97
C ASN A 74 -7.26 -18.97 5.36
N ALA A 75 -8.00 -18.19 4.58
CA ALA A 75 -8.25 -16.77 4.83
C ALA A 75 -8.99 -16.53 6.17
N ASN A 76 -9.93 -17.42 6.52
CA ASN A 76 -10.72 -17.31 7.76
C ASN A 76 -10.12 -18.06 8.94
N ARG A 77 -8.95 -18.69 8.79
CA ARG A 77 -8.23 -19.35 9.88
C ARG A 77 -7.91 -18.32 10.97
N VAL A 78 -8.36 -18.59 12.19
CA VAL A 78 -8.01 -17.79 13.37
C VAL A 78 -6.53 -17.97 13.67
N VAL A 79 -5.83 -16.85 13.86
CA VAL A 79 -4.38 -16.81 14.14
C VAL A 79 -4.07 -16.27 15.54
N ALA A 80 -4.98 -15.47 16.11
CA ALA A 80 -4.86 -14.91 17.44
C ALA A 80 -6.24 -14.41 17.94
N THR A 81 -6.29 -14.01 19.20
CA THR A 81 -7.41 -13.24 19.76
C THR A 81 -6.86 -11.92 20.30
N LEU A 82 -7.42 -10.80 19.85
CA LEU A 82 -7.14 -9.49 20.41
C LEU A 82 -8.10 -9.20 21.57
N THR A 83 -7.56 -8.70 22.68
CA THR A 83 -8.32 -8.25 23.84
C THR A 83 -7.91 -6.83 24.21
N GLY A 84 -8.73 -6.15 25.02
CA GLY A 84 -8.48 -4.77 25.42
C GLY A 84 -9.13 -3.77 24.45
N SER A 85 -8.32 -3.18 23.57
CA SER A 85 -8.75 -2.13 22.64
C SER A 85 -8.39 -2.46 21.20
N ASP A 86 -9.13 -1.87 20.26
CA ASP A 86 -8.81 -1.96 18.83
C ASP A 86 -7.41 -1.38 18.56
N LEU A 87 -6.70 -1.96 17.59
CA LEU A 87 -5.34 -1.52 17.27
C LEU A 87 -5.29 -0.37 16.26
N VAL A 88 -6.42 -0.06 15.63
CA VAL A 88 -6.56 1.08 14.71
C VAL A 88 -7.62 2.02 15.28
N PRO A 89 -7.25 3.23 15.72
CA PRO A 89 -8.22 4.24 16.16
C PRO A 89 -9.03 4.76 14.97
N ALA A 90 -10.19 5.35 15.26
CA ALA A 90 -10.95 6.08 14.26
C ALA A 90 -10.17 7.30 13.74
N ASP A 91 -10.39 7.64 12.48
CA ASP A 91 -9.79 8.84 11.87
C ASP A 91 -10.26 10.11 12.59
N GLU A 92 -9.32 10.90 13.11
CA GLU A 92 -9.63 12.22 13.69
C GLU A 92 -10.12 13.20 12.63
N ILE A 93 -9.58 13.08 11.42
CA ILE A 93 -9.95 13.89 10.25
C ILE A 93 -10.46 12.96 9.16
N LYS A 94 -11.73 13.11 8.80
CA LYS A 94 -12.37 12.31 7.75
C LYS A 94 -11.54 12.32 6.45
N GLY A 95 -11.14 11.13 5.99
CA GLY A 95 -10.36 10.97 4.77
C GLY A 95 -8.84 11.07 4.95
N ILE A 96 -8.36 11.19 6.19
CA ILE A 96 -6.95 11.07 6.55
C ILE A 96 -6.82 9.84 7.46
N PRO A 97 -6.31 8.71 6.93
CA PRO A 97 -6.14 7.49 7.71
C PRO A 97 -5.22 7.74 8.91
N GLN A 98 -5.71 7.47 10.12
CA GLN A 98 -4.94 7.73 11.35
C GLN A 98 -3.61 6.95 11.36
N VAL A 99 -3.62 5.73 10.79
CA VAL A 99 -2.43 4.86 10.65
C VAL A 99 -1.28 5.47 9.84
N HIS A 100 -1.54 6.50 9.02
CA HIS A 100 -0.51 7.16 8.22
C HIS A 100 0.13 8.33 8.96
N ILE A 101 -0.63 9.04 9.81
CA ILE A 101 -0.19 10.30 10.42
C ILE A 101 0.38 10.14 11.83
N GLN A 102 0.19 8.97 12.46
CA GLN A 102 0.76 8.64 13.76
C GLN A 102 0.96 7.14 13.95
N ASP A 103 1.73 6.78 14.98
CA ASP A 103 1.83 5.40 15.42
C ASP A 103 0.51 4.93 16.04
N THR A 104 0.14 3.68 15.75
CA THR A 104 -1.09 3.03 16.21
C THR A 104 -0.75 1.64 16.77
N GLY A 105 -1.72 0.97 17.37
CA GLY A 105 -1.51 -0.40 17.87
C GLY A 105 -1.08 -1.36 16.75
N ILE A 106 -1.58 -1.16 15.52
CA ILE A 106 -1.27 -2.07 14.42
C ILE A 106 0.14 -1.84 13.87
N SER A 107 0.61 -0.59 13.82
CA SER A 107 2.00 -0.31 13.44
C SER A 107 2.95 -0.84 14.50
N ALA A 108 2.62 -0.72 15.78
CA ALA A 108 3.40 -1.32 16.87
C ALA A 108 3.47 -2.86 16.76
N LEU A 109 2.35 -3.53 16.47
CA LEU A 109 2.31 -4.98 16.27
C LEU A 109 3.24 -5.42 15.12
N PHE A 110 3.11 -4.79 13.95
CA PHE A 110 3.93 -5.12 12.79
C PHE A 110 5.41 -4.78 12.99
N GLN A 111 5.73 -3.68 13.66
CA GLN A 111 7.11 -3.36 14.01
C GLN A 111 7.70 -4.37 15.00
N GLN A 112 6.93 -4.86 15.97
CA GLN A 112 7.38 -5.92 16.89
C GLN A 112 7.66 -7.22 16.13
N ALA A 113 6.75 -7.63 15.23
CA ALA A 113 6.97 -8.78 14.37
C ALA A 113 8.23 -8.60 13.50
N ALA A 114 8.39 -7.42 12.89
CA ALA A 114 9.57 -7.12 12.06
C ALA A 114 10.88 -7.20 12.86
N ARG A 115 10.90 -6.70 14.10
CA ARG A 115 12.08 -6.83 14.99
C ARG A 115 12.38 -8.27 15.36
N TYR A 116 11.35 -9.08 15.61
CA TYR A 116 11.54 -10.50 15.93
C TYR A 116 12.29 -11.23 14.80
N TYR A 117 11.96 -10.94 13.54
CA TYR A 117 12.63 -11.51 12.38
C TYR A 117 13.92 -10.78 11.94
N ALA A 118 14.16 -9.56 12.44
CA ALA A 118 15.37 -8.78 12.18
C ALA A 118 16.04 -8.28 13.47
N PRO A 119 16.52 -9.18 14.35
CA PRO A 119 17.04 -8.82 15.67
C PRO A 119 18.29 -7.94 15.61
N GLN A 120 19.04 -7.98 14.50
CA GLN A 120 20.19 -7.10 14.27
C GLN A 120 19.84 -5.66 13.88
N ALA A 121 18.57 -5.35 13.55
CA ALA A 121 18.18 -4.01 13.14
C ALA A 121 17.97 -3.10 14.36
N GLN A 122 18.54 -1.90 14.31
CA GLN A 122 18.34 -0.87 15.33
C GLN A 122 17.13 0.02 15.02
N VAL A 123 16.76 0.10 13.74
CA VAL A 123 15.60 0.85 13.23
C VAL A 123 14.78 -0.05 12.32
N ILE A 124 13.46 -0.06 12.50
CA ILE A 124 12.50 -0.65 11.58
C ILE A 124 11.80 0.48 10.84
N ALA A 125 11.80 0.41 9.52
CA ALA A 125 10.81 1.12 8.70
C ALA A 125 9.75 0.14 8.25
N LEU A 126 8.50 0.56 8.39
CA LEU A 126 7.33 -0.22 8.00
C LEU A 126 6.31 0.70 7.35
N GLN A 127 5.73 0.23 6.26
CA GLN A 127 4.65 0.89 5.54
C GLN A 127 3.32 0.13 5.72
N ILE A 128 2.24 0.88 5.89
CA ILE A 128 0.87 0.38 5.80
C ILE A 128 0.23 1.14 4.64
N ASP A 129 -0.20 0.42 3.61
CA ASP A 129 -0.75 1.03 2.39
C ASP A 129 -2.27 1.12 2.36
N ASN A 130 -2.92 0.38 3.26
CA ASN A 130 -4.36 0.35 3.30
C ASN A 130 -4.89 1.62 4.01
N ASP A 131 -5.44 2.55 3.22
CA ASP A 131 -6.15 3.73 3.73
C ASP A 131 -7.35 3.36 4.64
N SER A 132 -7.84 2.13 4.58
CA SER A 132 -8.92 1.61 5.41
C SER A 132 -8.44 0.56 6.42
N ALA A 133 -7.19 0.68 6.89
CA ALA A 133 -6.62 -0.21 7.89
C ALA A 133 -7.57 -0.38 9.09
N LYS A 134 -7.63 -1.60 9.60
CA LYS A 134 -8.57 -1.97 10.66
C LYS A 134 -8.12 -3.26 11.36
N LEU A 135 -8.15 -3.28 12.69
CA LEU A 135 -7.95 -4.50 13.46
C LEU A 135 -8.62 -4.34 14.83
N ASP A 136 -9.81 -4.94 14.97
CA ASP A 136 -10.67 -4.79 16.15
C ASP A 136 -10.46 -5.93 17.16
N VAL A 137 -10.89 -5.70 18.39
CA VAL A 137 -10.97 -6.72 19.46
C VAL A 137 -11.79 -7.92 18.99
N GLY A 138 -11.30 -9.13 19.32
CA GLY A 138 -11.93 -10.40 18.94
C GLY A 138 -10.97 -11.35 18.23
N GLU A 139 -11.52 -12.31 17.51
CA GLU A 139 -10.73 -13.24 16.71
C GLU A 139 -10.02 -12.50 15.56
N ILE A 140 -8.70 -12.64 15.50
CA ILE A 140 -7.91 -12.21 14.34
C ILE A 140 -7.78 -13.40 13.40
N LYS A 141 -8.18 -13.21 12.14
CA LYS A 141 -8.04 -14.21 11.06
C LYS A 141 -6.88 -13.83 10.15
N ALA A 142 -6.35 -14.81 9.41
CA ALA A 142 -5.25 -14.58 8.48
C ALA A 142 -5.53 -13.45 7.47
N LYS A 143 -6.77 -13.35 6.97
CA LYS A 143 -7.20 -12.26 6.09
C LYS A 143 -7.16 -10.88 6.74
N ASP A 144 -7.32 -10.78 8.06
CA ASP A 144 -7.35 -9.49 8.76
C ASP A 144 -5.92 -8.92 8.87
N ILE A 145 -4.91 -9.80 8.98
CA ILE A 145 -3.50 -9.40 8.82
C ILE A 145 -3.22 -8.96 7.38
N ALA A 146 -3.60 -9.78 6.39
CA ALA A 146 -3.37 -9.49 4.97
C ALA A 146 -4.14 -8.26 4.46
N PHE A 147 -5.27 -7.92 5.09
CA PHE A 147 -6.03 -6.71 4.79
C PHE A 147 -5.21 -5.45 5.09
N ASN A 148 -4.41 -5.48 6.16
CA ASN A 148 -3.59 -4.35 6.58
C ASN A 148 -2.20 -4.35 5.94
N TYR A 149 -1.59 -5.52 5.73
CA TYR A 149 -0.30 -5.68 5.07
C TYR A 149 -0.50 -6.41 3.72
N GLN A 150 -0.71 -5.63 2.66
CA GLN A 150 -1.25 -6.12 1.38
C GLN A 150 -0.20 -6.75 0.46
N TYR A 151 1.09 -6.58 0.75
CA TYR A 151 2.19 -7.06 -0.08
C TYR A 151 2.77 -8.36 0.44
N ALA A 152 2.30 -9.49 -0.11
CA ALA A 152 2.76 -10.83 0.26
C ALA A 152 4.22 -11.16 -0.16
N GLY A 153 4.86 -10.28 -0.93
CA GLY A 153 6.27 -10.39 -1.34
C GLY A 153 7.22 -9.55 -0.49
N GLY A 154 6.76 -8.97 0.61
CA GLY A 154 7.60 -8.18 1.52
C GLY A 154 8.62 -9.05 2.22
N GLU A 155 9.87 -8.96 1.79
CA GLU A 155 11.01 -9.52 2.52
C GLU A 155 11.49 -8.49 3.54
N ILE A 156 11.68 -8.91 4.80
CA ILE A 156 12.34 -8.05 5.79
C ILE A 156 13.84 -8.05 5.47
N THR A 157 14.32 -6.94 4.89
CA THR A 157 15.73 -6.82 4.50
C THR A 157 16.47 -5.87 5.43
N VAL A 158 17.59 -6.31 5.97
CA VAL A 158 18.44 -5.47 6.83
C VAL A 158 19.58 -4.84 6.04
N TYR A 159 19.54 -3.53 5.90
CA TYR A 159 20.59 -2.70 5.30
C TYR A 159 21.47 -2.05 6.37
N GLN A 160 22.71 -1.73 6.01
CA GLN A 160 23.59 -0.89 6.82
C GLN A 160 23.64 0.52 6.23
N LEU A 161 23.13 1.50 6.96
CA LEU A 161 23.09 2.91 6.58
C LEU A 161 23.90 3.74 7.59
N ASN A 162 24.48 4.85 7.12
CA ASN A 162 24.99 5.88 8.04
C ASN A 162 23.86 6.85 8.42
N GLY A 163 24.11 7.68 9.43
CA GLY A 163 23.13 8.65 9.92
C GLY A 163 22.58 9.62 8.88
N LYS A 164 23.43 10.07 7.95
CA LYS A 164 23.05 10.97 6.86
C LYS A 164 22.07 10.29 5.90
N ALA A 165 22.34 9.04 5.51
CA ALA A 165 21.47 8.27 4.62
C ALA A 165 20.12 7.95 5.30
N LEU A 166 20.14 7.57 6.58
CA LEU A 166 18.90 7.35 7.34
C LEU A 166 18.05 8.62 7.41
N LYS A 167 18.67 9.77 7.72
CA LYS A 167 17.98 11.06 7.72
C LYS A 167 17.37 11.39 6.36
N GLN A 168 18.11 11.20 5.28
CA GLN A 168 17.61 11.44 3.92
C GLN A 168 16.40 10.57 3.60
N TYR A 169 16.41 9.31 4.02
CA TYR A 169 15.27 8.41 3.85
C TYR A 169 14.04 8.85 4.66
N MET A 170 14.24 9.24 5.92
CA MET A 170 13.15 9.79 6.75
C MET A 170 12.57 11.09 6.17
N GLU A 171 13.41 11.99 5.67
CA GLU A 171 12.96 13.23 5.03
C GLU A 171 12.24 12.98 3.70
N TRP A 172 12.68 11.98 2.92
CA TRP A 172 12.00 11.55 1.72
C TRP A 172 10.61 10.97 2.03
N SER A 173 10.50 10.09 3.03
CA SER A 173 9.21 9.54 3.49
C SER A 173 8.25 10.64 3.95
N ALA A 174 8.74 11.62 4.73
CA ALA A 174 7.92 12.74 5.18
C ALA A 174 7.41 13.64 4.03
N GLY A 175 8.02 13.55 2.84
CA GLY A 175 7.53 14.17 1.61
C GLY A 175 6.17 13.66 1.13
N TYR A 176 5.67 12.55 1.68
CA TYR A 176 4.32 12.03 1.47
C TYR A 176 3.23 13.04 1.87
N PHE A 177 3.46 13.81 2.93
CA PHE A 177 2.50 14.77 3.47
C PHE A 177 2.64 16.17 2.84
N ASN A 178 1.53 16.90 2.76
CA ASN A 178 1.56 18.33 2.52
C ASN A 178 2.23 19.06 3.70
N GLN A 179 3.05 20.06 3.41
CA GLN A 179 3.63 20.90 4.46
C GLN A 179 2.61 21.95 4.88
N LEU A 180 2.37 22.07 6.19
CA LEU A 180 1.56 23.14 6.76
C LEU A 180 2.21 24.49 6.41
N LYS A 181 1.50 25.35 5.69
CA LYS A 181 1.87 26.77 5.59
C LYS A 181 1.23 27.51 6.78
N PRO A 182 1.87 28.53 7.37
CA PRO A 182 1.40 29.20 8.61
C PRO A 182 -0.02 29.79 8.57
N VAL A 183 -0.67 29.85 7.40
CA VAL A 183 -2.00 30.47 7.20
C VAL A 183 -3.04 29.46 6.67
N MET A 184 -2.77 28.15 6.67
CA MET A 184 -3.74 27.14 6.24
C MET A 184 -4.41 26.42 7.41
N LEU A 185 -5.75 26.34 7.35
CA LEU A 185 -6.65 25.54 8.20
C LEU A 185 -6.34 24.02 8.12
N PRO A 186 -6.93 23.16 8.99
CA PRO A 186 -6.55 21.75 9.18
C PRO A 186 -6.61 20.82 7.96
N THR A 187 -7.12 21.29 6.82
CA THR A 187 -7.12 20.60 5.53
C THR A 187 -5.71 20.43 4.90
N ALA A 188 -4.67 20.95 5.54
CA ALA A 188 -3.30 20.92 5.05
C ALA A 188 -2.51 19.63 5.39
N LEU A 189 -3.08 18.66 6.10
CA LEU A 189 -2.53 17.29 6.26
C LEU A 189 -3.04 16.29 5.20
N THR A 190 -3.54 16.80 4.08
CA THR A 190 -3.90 15.96 2.94
C THR A 190 -2.66 15.35 2.30
N ARG A 191 -2.81 14.14 1.71
CA ARG A 191 -1.78 13.52 0.89
C ARG A 191 -1.30 14.53 -0.15
N ARG A 192 0.01 14.78 -0.23
CA ARG A 192 0.55 15.56 -1.35
C ARG A 192 0.20 14.78 -2.63
N VAL A 193 0.02 15.45 -3.77
CA VAL A 193 0.24 14.77 -5.06
C VAL A 193 1.74 14.45 -5.08
N ALA A 194 2.12 13.41 -4.34
CA ALA A 194 3.49 13.04 -4.09
C ALA A 194 4.13 12.74 -5.45
N PRO A 195 5.44 12.98 -5.61
CA PRO A 195 6.13 12.40 -6.76
C PRO A 195 5.77 10.90 -6.80
N PRO A 196 5.56 10.32 -8.00
CA PRO A 196 5.21 8.92 -8.11
C PRO A 196 6.21 8.11 -7.27
N ASN A 197 5.69 7.31 -6.34
CA ASN A 197 6.42 6.33 -5.50
C ASN A 197 6.92 6.77 -4.10
N THR A 198 6.43 7.86 -3.49
CA THR A 198 6.67 8.07 -2.03
C THR A 198 5.52 7.48 -1.21
N PRO A 199 5.78 6.53 -0.28
CA PRO A 199 4.76 5.96 0.59
C PRO A 199 4.71 6.58 2.00
N PRO A 200 3.62 6.35 2.78
CA PRO A 200 3.58 6.70 4.19
C PRO A 200 4.35 5.66 5.01
N THR A 201 5.62 5.93 5.32
CA THR A 201 6.46 5.01 6.11
C THR A 201 6.53 5.43 7.58
N THR A 202 6.16 4.51 8.47
CA THR A 202 6.38 4.63 9.92
C THR A 202 7.78 4.13 10.30
N PHE A 203 8.40 4.75 11.29
CA PHE A 203 9.73 4.41 11.77
C PHE A 203 9.71 4.10 13.25
N SER A 204 10.45 3.08 13.68
CA SER A 204 10.63 2.81 15.10
C SER A 204 12.03 2.34 15.45
N THR A 205 12.42 2.62 16.69
CA THR A 205 13.71 2.24 17.26
C THR A 205 13.56 1.06 18.21
N ALA A 206 14.59 0.22 18.29
CA ALA A 206 14.62 -0.94 19.18
C ALA A 206 14.51 -0.59 20.68
N SER A 207 14.78 0.66 21.07
CA SER A 207 14.60 1.16 22.43
C SER A 207 14.02 2.58 22.44
N PRO A 208 13.14 2.94 23.39
CA PRO A 208 12.75 4.35 23.62
C PRO A 208 13.95 5.22 24.03
N THR A 209 15.06 4.61 24.46
CA THR A 209 16.35 5.29 24.71
C THR A 209 17.35 5.13 23.56
N ALA A 210 17.03 4.36 22.52
CA ALA A 210 17.90 4.20 21.36
C ALA A 210 17.87 5.50 20.56
N SER A 211 18.92 6.28 20.78
CA SER A 211 19.12 7.50 20.06
C SER A 211 19.23 7.25 18.54
N ILE A 212 18.41 7.94 17.75
CA ILE A 212 18.45 7.81 16.29
C ILE A 212 19.79 8.35 15.78
N CYS A 213 20.40 7.63 14.84
CA CYS A 213 21.62 8.04 14.17
C CYS A 213 21.46 9.29 13.28
N ALA A 214 20.34 10.01 13.32
CA ALA A 214 20.04 11.12 12.42
C ALA A 214 20.36 12.46 13.11
N ASN A 215 21.34 13.18 12.58
CA ASN A 215 21.61 14.58 12.89
C ASN A 215 21.93 15.28 11.55
N PRO A 216 21.32 16.43 11.16
CA PRO A 216 20.35 17.31 11.87
C PRO A 216 18.90 16.78 11.98
N PRO A 217 17.98 17.50 12.67
CA PRO A 217 16.56 17.12 12.75
C PRO A 217 15.91 16.94 11.37
N VAL A 218 14.96 15.99 11.29
CA VAL A 218 14.08 15.80 10.13
C VAL A 218 13.18 17.03 10.04
N ARG A 219 13.30 17.81 8.96
CA ARG A 219 12.62 19.13 8.82
C ARG A 219 11.09 19.06 8.71
N ALA A 220 10.51 17.89 8.49
CA ALA A 220 9.17 17.76 7.92
C ALA A 220 8.06 17.34 8.90
N LEU A 221 8.34 17.03 10.16
CA LEU A 221 7.32 16.58 11.13
C LEU A 221 7.53 17.24 12.50
N PRO A 222 6.70 18.22 12.90
CA PRO A 222 6.65 18.69 14.30
C PRO A 222 6.00 17.67 15.26
N ILE A 223 5.50 16.54 14.74
CA ILE A 223 4.67 15.56 15.47
C ILE A 223 5.50 14.46 16.15
N TYR A 224 6.78 14.31 15.77
CA TYR A 224 7.65 13.31 16.37
C TYR A 224 8.90 13.96 16.99
N THR A 225 8.89 14.13 18.31
CA THR A 225 10.10 14.44 19.09
C THR A 225 10.83 13.14 19.40
N TRP A 226 11.89 12.83 18.64
CA TRP A 226 12.73 11.66 18.89
C TRP A 226 13.92 12.00 19.79
N PRO A 227 14.24 11.22 20.83
CA PRO A 227 15.42 11.44 21.66
C PRO A 227 16.70 11.26 20.82
N MET A 228 17.51 12.31 20.71
CA MET A 228 18.72 12.36 19.89
C MET A 228 19.93 11.74 20.58
N ALA A 229 20.90 11.27 19.79
CA ALA A 229 22.17 10.74 20.29
C ALA A 229 23.17 11.88 20.44
N PRO A 230 23.86 12.02 21.58
CA PRO A 230 24.97 12.96 21.68
C PRO A 230 26.16 12.57 20.78
N ARG A 231 26.24 11.31 20.30
CA ARG A 231 27.23 10.85 19.31
C ARG A 231 26.64 9.82 18.35
N LEU A 232 26.90 10.02 17.06
CA LEU A 232 26.48 9.15 15.96
C LEU A 232 27.24 7.81 15.99
N PRO A 233 26.58 6.65 15.91
CA PRO A 233 27.23 5.45 15.41
C PRO A 233 27.60 5.68 13.94
N THR A 234 28.83 5.33 13.54
CA THR A 234 29.29 5.45 12.14
C THR A 234 28.53 4.54 11.17
N ARG A 235 27.81 3.54 11.69
CA ARG A 235 27.00 2.57 10.93
C ARG A 235 25.79 2.12 11.74
N CYS A 236 24.60 2.13 11.14
CA CYS A 236 23.34 1.71 11.73
C CYS A 236 22.67 0.66 10.84
N ARG A 237 22.21 -0.43 11.42
CA ARG A 237 21.47 -1.50 10.76
C ARG A 237 19.98 -1.17 10.80
N PHE A 238 19.36 -1.23 9.64
CA PHE A 238 18.03 -0.75 9.37
C PHE A 238 17.27 -1.84 8.64
N ALA A 239 16.10 -2.24 9.12
CA ALA A 239 15.25 -3.16 8.38
C ALA A 239 14.14 -2.41 7.64
N TRP A 240 13.93 -2.80 6.39
CA TRP A 240 12.78 -2.38 5.59
C TRP A 240 11.83 -3.56 5.44
N ALA A 241 10.55 -3.30 5.71
CA ALA A 241 9.44 -4.22 5.55
C ALA A 241 8.27 -3.47 4.91
#